data_AF-A0A958SUX2-F1
#
_entry.id   AF-A0A958SUX2-F1
#
_cell.length_a   1.000
_cell.length_b   1.000
_cell.length_c   1.000
_cell.angle_alpha   90.00
_cell.angle_beta   90.00
_cell.angle_gamma   90.00
#
_symmetry.space_group_name_H-M   'P 1'
#
loop_
_entity.id
_entity.type
_entity.pdbx_description
1 polymer ?
#
loop_
_entity_poly.entity_id
_entity_poly.type
_entity_poly.pdbx_seq_one_letter_code
_entity_poly.pdbx_strand_id
1 'polypeptide(L)'
;KDEKGIYKMLDTLVTVKKFKRIYNLGSVLASGYVEFDDLNFDYGPIFSTFGYNEVEGLRIRAGGRTYFGPNDMWRLEGFGAYGFKDGRFKYGLSGKWLLDKKNRLIIGGGHRRDVEQIGASLTTSNDVLGRSFASSSLFNTAPNDKLTRINLSTLYVEMEPMKNVVFRWNNDFRKLKSASQTFSLDYVDDESPTGVSSEIKQFESSFSVSYYPGRKMTGYGV
;
A
#
# COMPACT_ATOMS: atom_id res chain seq x y z
N LYS A 1 -26.47 -17.71 -33.35
CA LYS A 1 -25.78 -16.65 -34.13
C LYS A 1 -25.63 -15.34 -33.33
N ASP A 2 -26.34 -15.16 -32.21
CA ASP A 2 -26.35 -13.89 -31.44
C ASP A 2 -25.20 -13.66 -30.47
N GLU A 3 -24.52 -14.71 -29.97
CA GLU A 3 -23.45 -14.52 -28.98
C GLU A 3 -22.25 -13.78 -29.58
N LYS A 4 -21.86 -14.09 -30.83
CA LYS A 4 -20.75 -13.42 -31.52
C LYS A 4 -21.02 -11.92 -31.76
N GLY A 5 -22.28 -11.49 -31.84
CA GLY A 5 -22.66 -10.09 -32.01
C GLY A 5 -22.50 -9.28 -30.73
N ILE A 6 -22.82 -9.89 -29.57
CA ILE A 6 -22.65 -9.28 -28.25
C ILE A 6 -21.17 -9.10 -27.92
N TYR A 7 -20.32 -10.10 -28.21
CA TYR A 7 -18.87 -9.97 -28.05
C TYR A 7 -18.29 -8.88 -28.96
N LYS A 8 -18.75 -8.78 -30.21
CA LYS A 8 -18.35 -7.70 -31.13
C LYS A 8 -18.80 -6.32 -30.61
N MET A 9 -19.99 -6.22 -30.00
CA MET A 9 -20.48 -4.96 -29.41
C MET A 9 -19.70 -4.55 -28.16
N LEU A 10 -19.36 -5.50 -27.28
CA LEU A 10 -18.49 -5.26 -26.13
C LEU A 10 -17.09 -4.80 -26.57
N ASP A 11 -16.47 -5.46 -27.55
CA ASP A 11 -15.17 -5.05 -28.11
C ASP A 11 -15.22 -3.66 -28.77
N THR A 12 -16.36 -3.33 -29.40
CA THR A 12 -16.53 -2.01 -30.05
C THR A 12 -16.74 -0.91 -29.01
N LEU A 13 -17.42 -1.18 -27.88
CA LEU A 13 -17.60 -0.21 -26.79
C LEU A 13 -16.29 0.14 -26.10
N VAL A 14 -15.40 -0.85 -25.91
CA VAL A 14 -14.05 -0.63 -25.33
C VAL A 14 -13.16 0.21 -26.27
N THR A 15 -13.44 0.27 -27.58
CA THR A 15 -12.61 1.03 -28.55
C THR A 15 -13.03 2.50 -28.74
N VAL A 16 -14.23 2.92 -28.30
CA VAL A 16 -14.68 4.32 -28.49
C VAL A 16 -14.01 5.26 -27.49
N LYS A 17 -13.28 6.27 -27.99
CA LYS A 17 -12.55 7.27 -27.17
C LYS A 17 -13.42 7.96 -26.11
N LYS A 18 -14.71 8.20 -26.38
CA LYS A 18 -15.65 8.80 -25.42
C LYS A 18 -16.00 7.85 -24.26
N PHE A 19 -16.21 6.56 -24.55
CA PHE A 19 -16.48 5.55 -23.53
C PHE A 19 -15.25 5.32 -22.66
N LYS A 20 -14.05 5.17 -23.26
CA LYS A 20 -12.78 5.13 -22.51
C LYS A 20 -12.59 6.32 -21.59
N ARG A 21 -12.92 7.55 -22.00
CA ARG A 21 -12.79 8.73 -21.12
C ARG A 21 -13.72 8.69 -19.91
N ILE A 22 -14.97 8.28 -20.08
CA ILE A 22 -15.94 8.20 -18.99
C ILE A 22 -15.59 7.04 -18.05
N TYR A 23 -15.23 5.89 -18.61
CA TYR A 23 -14.75 4.73 -17.86
C TYR A 23 -13.48 5.07 -17.06
N ASN A 24 -12.46 5.66 -17.71
CA ASN A 24 -11.21 6.06 -17.04
C ASN A 24 -11.44 7.13 -15.97
N LEU A 25 -12.37 8.08 -16.19
CA LEU A 25 -12.70 9.07 -15.17
C LEU A 25 -13.40 8.42 -13.97
N GLY A 26 -14.35 7.51 -14.22
CA GLY A 26 -15.03 6.75 -13.19
C GLY A 26 -14.08 5.83 -12.41
N SER A 27 -13.18 5.13 -13.11
CA SER A 27 -12.18 4.25 -12.50
C SER A 27 -11.15 5.05 -11.72
N VAL A 28 -10.70 6.20 -12.21
CA VAL A 28 -9.82 7.13 -11.47
C VAL A 28 -10.49 7.66 -10.21
N LEU A 29 -11.77 8.05 -10.27
CA LEU A 29 -12.49 8.55 -9.10
C LEU A 29 -12.78 7.44 -8.08
N ALA A 30 -13.09 6.23 -8.54
CA ALA A 30 -13.42 5.09 -7.67
C ALA A 30 -12.18 4.40 -7.08
N SER A 31 -11.14 4.19 -7.88
CA SER A 31 -9.91 3.48 -7.48
C SER A 31 -8.82 4.42 -6.97
N GLY A 32 -8.81 5.68 -7.42
CA GLY A 32 -7.72 6.63 -7.16
C GLY A 32 -6.49 6.44 -8.03
N TYR A 33 -6.49 5.49 -8.98
CA TYR A 33 -5.37 5.21 -9.89
C TYR A 33 -5.75 5.55 -11.34
N VAL A 34 -4.79 6.09 -12.11
CA VAL A 34 -4.85 6.17 -13.56
C VAL A 34 -4.32 4.86 -14.13
N GLU A 35 -5.21 4.08 -14.73
CA GLU A 35 -4.86 2.83 -15.42
C GLU A 35 -4.24 3.17 -16.78
N PHE A 36 -2.98 2.78 -16.99
CA PHE A 36 -2.32 2.82 -18.30
C PHE A 36 -2.19 1.39 -18.83
N ASP A 37 -3.29 0.87 -19.38
CA ASP A 37 -3.38 -0.49 -19.94
C ASP A 37 -2.29 -0.75 -21.00
N ASP A 38 -1.98 0.24 -21.85
CA ASP A 38 -0.96 0.12 -22.91
C ASP A 38 0.46 -0.09 -22.37
N LEU A 39 0.71 0.29 -21.11
CA LEU A 39 2.00 0.19 -20.43
C LEU A 39 2.02 -0.87 -19.31
N ASN A 40 0.90 -1.59 -19.11
CA ASN A 40 0.69 -2.51 -17.98
C ASN A 40 1.05 -1.86 -16.63
N PHE A 41 0.68 -0.59 -16.45
CA PHE A 41 1.07 0.21 -15.30
C PHE A 41 -0.09 1.10 -14.84
N ASP A 42 -0.39 1.06 -13.55
CA ASP A 42 -1.35 1.98 -12.93
C ASP A 42 -0.58 3.04 -12.16
N TYR A 43 -0.79 4.31 -12.48
CA TYR A 43 -0.24 5.43 -11.71
C TYR A 43 -1.20 5.81 -10.58
N GLY A 44 -0.72 5.89 -9.35
CA GLY A 44 -1.54 6.33 -8.23
C GLY A 44 -0.94 6.06 -6.85
N PRO A 45 -1.64 6.45 -5.77
CA PRO A 45 -2.96 7.08 -5.77
C PRO A 45 -2.90 8.60 -6.02
N ILE A 46 -3.68 9.12 -6.99
CA ILE A 46 -3.74 10.55 -7.38
C ILE A 46 -4.21 11.43 -6.22
N PHE A 47 -5.18 10.95 -5.44
CA PHE A 47 -5.67 11.69 -4.26
C PHE A 47 -4.61 11.84 -3.16
N SER A 48 -3.55 11.04 -3.21
CA SER A 48 -2.41 11.16 -2.29
C SER A 48 -1.21 11.89 -2.89
N THR A 49 -1.33 12.40 -4.13
CA THR A 49 -0.25 13.11 -4.82
C THR A 49 0.09 14.42 -4.15
N PHE A 50 -0.89 15.10 -3.56
CA PHE A 50 -0.65 16.29 -2.74
C PHE A 50 -1.17 16.02 -1.32
N GLY A 51 -0.34 16.32 -0.34
CA GLY A 51 -0.71 16.21 1.07
C GLY A 51 -0.09 17.36 1.87
N TYR A 52 -0.66 17.61 3.04
CA TYR A 52 -0.09 18.55 3.99
C TYR A 52 -0.07 17.93 5.38
N ASN A 53 1.02 18.14 6.13
CA ASN A 53 1.07 17.91 7.58
C ASN A 53 2.07 18.85 8.25
N GLU A 54 2.04 18.91 9.58
CA GLU A 54 2.79 19.91 10.34
C GLU A 54 4.32 19.68 10.32
N VAL A 55 4.76 18.44 10.08
CA VAL A 55 6.20 18.09 10.05
C VAL A 55 6.78 18.25 8.64
N GLU A 56 6.13 17.69 7.63
CA GLU A 56 6.56 17.66 6.22
C GLU A 56 6.15 18.92 5.46
N GLY A 57 5.17 19.69 5.94
CA GLY A 57 4.57 20.81 5.22
C GLY A 57 3.83 20.32 3.98
N LEU A 58 4.03 20.99 2.84
CA LEU A 58 3.58 20.47 1.56
C LEU A 58 4.34 19.16 1.26
N ARG A 59 3.60 18.14 0.84
CA ARG A 59 4.14 16.84 0.43
C ARG A 59 3.65 16.53 -0.98
N ILE A 60 4.58 16.18 -1.85
CA ILE A 60 4.25 15.62 -3.17
C ILE A 60 4.58 14.14 -3.19
N ARG A 61 3.69 13.32 -3.73
CA ARG A 61 3.87 11.87 -3.89
C ARG A 61 3.56 11.46 -5.33
N ALA A 62 4.41 10.62 -5.88
CA ALA A 62 4.17 9.92 -7.13
C ALA A 62 4.38 8.43 -6.89
N GLY A 63 3.46 7.61 -7.36
CA GLY A 63 3.53 6.17 -7.19
C GLY A 63 2.81 5.45 -8.30
N GLY A 64 3.00 4.14 -8.35
CA GLY A 64 2.28 3.28 -9.25
C GLY A 64 2.61 1.82 -9.05
N ARG A 65 1.86 0.98 -9.73
CA ARG A 65 1.96 -0.47 -9.69
C ARG A 65 1.95 -1.06 -11.09
N THR A 66 2.61 -2.18 -11.28
CA THR A 66 2.45 -2.99 -12.48
C THR A 66 1.10 -3.68 -12.44
N TYR A 67 0.36 -3.67 -13.54
CA TYR A 67 -0.92 -4.36 -13.68
C TYR A 67 -1.03 -4.97 -15.08
N PHE A 68 -1.01 -6.29 -15.15
CA PHE A 68 -1.11 -7.04 -16.42
C PHE A 68 -2.50 -7.64 -16.65
N GLY A 69 -3.37 -7.60 -15.63
CA GLY A 69 -4.72 -8.14 -15.67
C GLY A 69 -5.07 -9.03 -14.46
N PRO A 70 -6.26 -9.67 -14.47
CA PRO A 70 -6.81 -10.41 -13.33
C PRO A 70 -6.06 -11.72 -12.96
N ASN A 71 -5.08 -12.13 -13.77
CA ASN A 71 -4.37 -13.40 -13.68
C ASN A 71 -2.84 -13.18 -13.65
N ASP A 72 -2.41 -12.03 -13.16
CA ASP A 72 -1.00 -11.69 -13.02
C ASP A 72 -0.31 -12.58 -11.99
N MET A 73 0.83 -13.14 -12.38
CA MET A 73 1.61 -14.00 -11.48
C MET A 73 2.39 -13.19 -10.45
N TRP A 74 2.67 -11.92 -10.74
CA TRP A 74 3.46 -11.06 -9.89
C TRP A 74 3.00 -9.62 -10.04
N ARG A 75 3.25 -8.83 -8.99
CA ARG A 75 2.93 -7.40 -8.95
C ARG A 75 4.01 -6.66 -8.19
N LEU A 76 4.53 -5.61 -8.81
CA LEU A 76 5.42 -4.64 -8.18
C LEU A 76 4.66 -3.34 -7.98
N GLU A 77 4.84 -2.72 -6.83
CA GLU A 77 4.28 -1.40 -6.53
C GLU A 77 5.35 -0.54 -5.88
N GLY A 78 5.37 0.73 -6.21
CA GLY A 78 6.32 1.68 -5.68
C GLY A 78 5.78 3.09 -5.58
N PHE A 79 6.35 3.86 -4.68
CA PHE A 79 6.12 5.30 -4.61
C PHE A 79 7.37 6.04 -4.14
N GLY A 80 7.47 7.29 -4.57
CA GLY A 80 8.36 8.31 -4.01
C GLY A 80 7.54 9.48 -3.50
N ALA A 81 7.97 10.10 -2.41
CA ALA A 81 7.38 11.32 -1.89
C ALA A 81 8.45 12.29 -1.38
N TYR A 82 8.15 13.58 -1.42
CA TYR A 82 9.04 14.63 -0.93
C TYR A 82 8.25 15.62 -0.08
N GLY A 83 8.72 15.86 1.14
CA GLY A 83 8.21 16.91 2.03
C GLY A 83 9.04 18.17 1.91
N PHE A 84 8.40 19.31 1.63
CA PHE A 84 9.10 20.58 1.40
C PHE A 84 9.57 21.25 2.68
N LYS A 85 8.89 21.03 3.82
CA LYS A 85 9.26 21.62 5.12
C LYS A 85 10.35 20.81 5.83
N ASP A 86 10.29 19.48 5.77
CA ASP A 86 11.30 18.61 6.38
C ASP A 86 12.50 18.34 5.46
N GLY A 87 12.38 18.66 4.17
CA GLY A 87 13.43 18.49 3.15
C GLY A 87 13.81 17.02 2.91
N ARG A 88 12.92 16.07 3.21
CA ARG A 88 13.24 14.63 3.20
C ARG A 88 12.44 13.88 2.14
N PHE A 89 13.19 13.09 1.37
CA PHE A 89 12.64 12.10 0.47
C PHE A 89 12.16 10.85 1.24
N LYS A 90 11.03 10.32 0.80
CA LYS A 90 10.32 9.17 1.35
C LYS A 90 10.00 8.23 0.20
N TYR A 91 9.99 6.94 0.45
CA TYR A 91 9.74 5.97 -0.61
C TYR A 91 9.16 4.68 -0.05
N GLY A 92 8.51 3.93 -0.93
CA GLY A 92 8.11 2.57 -0.64
C GLY A 92 8.19 1.73 -1.90
N LEU A 93 8.60 0.48 -1.74
CA LEU A 93 8.66 -0.53 -2.79
C LEU A 93 8.09 -1.81 -2.21
N SER A 94 7.21 -2.47 -2.94
CA SER A 94 6.70 -3.79 -2.59
C SER A 94 6.58 -4.66 -3.83
N GLY A 95 6.70 -5.95 -3.60
CA GLY A 95 6.56 -6.96 -4.63
C GLY A 95 5.90 -8.20 -4.07
N LYS A 96 5.09 -8.85 -4.90
CA LYS A 96 4.49 -10.15 -4.58
C LYS A 96 4.49 -11.04 -5.81
N TRP A 97 4.61 -12.34 -5.58
CA TRP A 97 4.68 -13.37 -6.61
C TRP A 97 3.89 -14.61 -6.16
N LEU A 98 2.92 -15.00 -6.97
CA LEU A 98 2.23 -16.29 -6.95
C LEU A 98 3.15 -17.37 -7.53
N LEU A 99 3.69 -18.23 -6.67
CA LEU A 99 4.56 -19.35 -7.03
C LEU A 99 3.75 -20.59 -7.46
N ASP A 100 2.62 -20.85 -6.80
CA ASP A 100 1.75 -21.98 -7.12
C ASP A 100 0.30 -21.51 -7.25
N LYS A 101 -0.32 -21.80 -8.40
CA LYS A 101 -1.71 -21.47 -8.69
C LYS A 101 -2.71 -22.36 -7.95
N LYS A 102 -2.36 -23.63 -7.71
CA LYS A 102 -3.28 -24.62 -7.14
C LYS A 102 -3.55 -24.35 -5.67
N ASN A 103 -2.49 -24.14 -4.90
CA ASN A 103 -2.55 -23.82 -3.48
C ASN A 103 -2.44 -22.31 -3.21
N ARG A 104 -2.52 -21.49 -4.25
CA ARG A 104 -2.31 -20.02 -4.21
C ARG A 104 -1.16 -19.59 -3.30
N LEU A 105 0.02 -20.20 -3.49
CA LEU A 105 1.21 -19.86 -2.73
C LEU A 105 1.75 -18.52 -3.22
N ILE A 106 1.64 -17.48 -2.40
CA ILE A 106 2.14 -16.14 -2.68
C ILE A 106 3.28 -15.85 -1.71
N ILE A 107 4.41 -15.43 -2.25
CA ILE A 107 5.46 -14.78 -1.47
C ILE A 107 5.40 -13.29 -1.75
N GLY A 108 5.62 -12.48 -0.74
CA GLY A 108 5.65 -11.05 -0.92
C GLY A 108 6.52 -10.37 0.11
N GLY A 109 6.86 -9.14 -0.19
CA GLY A 109 7.64 -8.33 0.70
C GLY A 109 7.76 -6.92 0.20
N GLY A 110 8.37 -6.10 1.02
CA GLY A 110 8.66 -4.75 0.62
C GLY A 110 9.34 -3.96 1.71
N HIS A 111 9.68 -2.74 1.35
CA HIS A 111 10.37 -1.80 2.18
C HIS A 111 9.73 -0.43 2.03
N ARG A 112 9.46 0.23 3.14
CA ARG A 112 8.88 1.57 3.16
C ARG A 112 9.56 2.44 4.19
N ARG A 113 9.91 3.65 3.76
CA ARG A 113 10.37 4.74 4.61
C ARG A 113 9.41 5.92 4.46
N ASP A 114 8.61 6.16 5.50
CA ASP A 114 7.59 7.20 5.49
C ASP A 114 7.40 7.81 6.90
N VAL A 115 6.52 8.81 7.01
CA VAL A 115 6.08 9.44 8.24
C VAL A 115 4.60 9.11 8.44
N GLU A 116 4.27 8.52 9.59
CA GLU A 116 2.92 8.08 9.91
C GLU A 116 2.53 8.41 11.35
N GLN A 117 1.22 8.58 11.58
CA GLN A 117 0.64 8.70 12.91
C GLN A 117 0.21 7.31 13.39
N ILE A 118 1.00 6.70 14.26
CA ILE A 118 0.81 5.30 14.71
C ILE A 118 -0.51 5.11 15.46
N GLY A 119 -1.00 6.14 16.17
CA GLY A 119 -2.25 6.10 16.93
C GLY A 119 -3.54 6.28 16.11
N ALA A 120 -3.45 6.49 14.80
CA ALA A 120 -4.62 6.80 13.97
C ALA A 120 -5.17 5.60 13.17
N SER A 121 -4.60 4.41 13.34
CA SER A 121 -5.13 3.17 12.78
C SER A 121 -5.25 2.14 13.89
N LEU A 122 -6.47 1.68 14.19
CA LEU A 122 -6.71 0.63 15.19
C LEU A 122 -6.33 -0.77 14.67
N THR A 123 -6.14 -0.89 13.36
CA THR A 123 -5.66 -2.12 12.70
C THR A 123 -4.36 -1.78 11.96
N THR A 124 -3.27 -2.47 12.26
CA THR A 124 -2.04 -2.39 11.47
C THR A 124 -2.35 -2.85 10.05
N SER A 125 -2.19 -1.98 9.06
CA SER A 125 -2.33 -2.39 7.66
C SER A 125 -1.21 -3.38 7.34
N ASN A 126 -1.57 -4.64 7.03
CA ASN A 126 -0.65 -5.67 6.54
C ASN A 126 -0.21 -5.46 5.08
N ASP A 127 -0.59 -4.30 4.52
CA ASP A 127 -0.15 -3.85 3.22
C ASP A 127 1.03 -2.90 3.40
N VAL A 128 2.17 -3.27 2.81
CA VAL A 128 3.45 -2.54 2.89
C VAL A 128 3.29 -1.09 2.46
N LEU A 129 2.34 -0.80 1.57
CA LEU A 129 2.12 0.53 0.99
C LEU A 129 0.83 1.19 1.45
N GLY A 130 0.03 0.48 2.26
CA GLY A 130 -1.19 0.99 2.89
C GLY A 130 -0.87 2.07 3.92
N ARG A 131 -1.54 3.23 3.80
CA ARG A 131 -1.40 4.37 4.72
C ARG A 131 -2.63 4.46 5.63
N SER A 132 -2.45 4.98 6.85
CA SER A 132 -3.58 5.51 7.62
C SER A 132 -4.05 6.84 7.00
N PHE A 133 -5.34 6.95 6.68
CA PHE A 133 -5.99 8.15 6.13
C PHE A 133 -5.73 9.42 6.97
N ALA A 134 -5.49 9.28 8.28
CA ALA A 134 -5.27 10.40 9.18
C ALA A 134 -3.88 11.07 9.03
N SER A 135 -2.89 10.39 8.43
CA SER A 135 -1.50 10.88 8.38
C SER A 135 -1.27 12.03 7.39
N SER A 136 -2.16 12.23 6.42
CA SER A 136 -2.15 13.40 5.52
C SER A 136 -3.56 13.67 5.01
N SER A 137 -4.22 14.68 5.58
CA SER A 137 -5.49 15.18 5.06
C SER A 137 -5.29 16.61 4.54
N LEU A 138 -5.90 16.91 3.39
CA LEU A 138 -5.96 18.28 2.87
C LEU A 138 -6.88 19.19 3.71
N PHE A 139 -7.79 18.59 4.48
CA PHE A 139 -8.69 19.28 5.40
C PHE A 139 -8.63 18.57 6.76
N ASN A 140 -7.95 19.17 7.74
CA ASN A 140 -7.91 18.69 9.12
C ASN A 140 -8.42 19.78 10.07
N THR A 141 -9.29 19.40 11.00
CA THR A 141 -9.81 20.27 12.07
C THR A 141 -9.07 20.13 13.40
N ALA A 142 -8.11 19.19 13.49
CA ALA A 142 -7.31 18.90 14.67
C ALA A 142 -5.80 18.83 14.31
N PRO A 143 -4.90 19.16 15.25
CA PRO A 143 -3.46 19.13 15.02
C PRO A 143 -2.98 17.71 14.68
N ASN A 144 -2.18 17.60 13.62
CA ASN A 144 -1.59 16.34 13.12
C ASN A 144 -0.07 16.36 13.35
N ASP A 145 0.30 16.46 14.61
CA ASP A 145 1.65 16.74 15.08
C ASP A 145 2.32 15.50 15.70
N LYS A 146 1.56 14.45 16.06
CA LYS A 146 2.07 13.20 16.64
C LYS A 146 2.57 12.22 15.59
N LEU A 147 3.55 12.66 14.81
CA LEU A 147 4.09 11.91 13.68
C LEU A 147 5.35 11.13 14.06
N THR A 148 5.43 9.88 13.57
CA THR A 148 6.55 8.96 13.75
C THR A 148 7.17 8.65 12.39
N ARG A 149 8.50 8.68 12.32
CA ARG A 149 9.26 8.18 11.18
C ARG A 149 9.32 6.68 11.29
N ILE A 150 8.88 6.01 10.23
CA ILE A 150 8.83 4.56 10.16
C ILE A 150 9.73 4.10 9.03
N ASN A 151 10.63 3.19 9.35
CA ASN A 151 11.34 2.37 8.39
C ASN A 151 10.85 0.92 8.58
N LEU A 152 9.99 0.46 7.68
CA LEU A 152 9.35 -0.84 7.72
C LEU A 152 9.92 -1.71 6.61
N SER A 153 10.40 -2.89 6.98
CA SER A 153 10.68 -4.00 6.05
C SER A 153 9.73 -5.14 6.39
N THR A 154 9.08 -5.71 5.39
CA THR A 154 8.12 -6.80 5.60
C THR A 154 8.38 -7.92 4.61
N LEU A 155 8.20 -9.14 5.09
CA LEU A 155 8.27 -10.37 4.32
C LEU A 155 7.11 -11.26 4.75
N TYR A 156 6.34 -11.76 3.79
CA TYR A 156 5.24 -12.65 4.09
C TYR A 156 5.13 -13.79 3.08
N VAL A 157 4.55 -14.87 3.57
CA VAL A 157 4.13 -16.02 2.78
C VAL A 157 2.65 -16.24 3.04
N GLU A 158 1.87 -16.35 1.99
CA GLU A 158 0.45 -16.64 2.02
C GLU A 158 0.17 -17.90 1.21
N MET A 159 -0.69 -18.78 1.69
CA MET A 159 -1.08 -20.00 0.99
C MET A 159 -2.53 -20.37 1.28
N GLU A 160 -3.18 -20.97 0.30
CA GLU A 160 -4.54 -21.51 0.37
C GLU A 160 -4.52 -23.00 0.01
N PRO A 161 -4.05 -23.90 0.91
CA PRO A 161 -3.94 -25.33 0.64
C PRO A 161 -5.32 -26.01 0.55
N MET A 162 -6.33 -25.42 1.17
CA MET A 162 -7.73 -25.83 1.08
C MET A 162 -8.55 -24.63 0.65
N LYS A 163 -9.51 -24.85 -0.26
CA LYS A 163 -10.38 -23.78 -0.74
C LYS A 163 -10.98 -23.01 0.43
N ASN A 164 -10.86 -21.70 0.37
CA ASN A 164 -11.36 -20.73 1.34
C ASN A 164 -10.64 -20.74 2.70
N VAL A 165 -9.56 -21.51 2.88
CA VAL A 165 -8.73 -21.50 4.09
C VAL A 165 -7.37 -20.93 3.74
N VAL A 166 -7.15 -19.67 4.11
CA VAL A 166 -5.92 -18.94 3.82
C VAL A 166 -5.05 -18.90 5.06
N PHE A 167 -3.83 -19.39 4.94
CA PHE A 167 -2.78 -19.25 5.93
C PHE A 167 -1.86 -18.12 5.51
N ARG A 168 -1.49 -17.26 6.45
CA ARG A 168 -0.51 -16.21 6.21
C ARG A 168 0.46 -16.13 7.36
N TRP A 169 1.74 -16.08 7.01
CA TRP A 169 2.82 -15.82 7.94
C TRP A 169 3.52 -14.54 7.50
N ASN A 170 3.62 -13.56 8.39
CA ASN A 170 4.11 -12.22 8.12
C ASN A 170 5.20 -11.87 9.13
N ASN A 171 6.31 -11.34 8.64
CA ASN A 171 7.44 -10.88 9.44
C ASN A 171 7.69 -9.41 9.12
N ASP A 172 7.51 -8.55 10.12
CA ASP A 172 7.70 -7.12 10.02
C ASP A 172 8.87 -6.69 10.89
N PHE A 173 9.78 -5.92 10.31
CA PHE A 173 10.85 -5.24 11.03
C PHE A 173 10.67 -3.73 10.89
N ARG A 174 10.43 -3.06 12.02
CA ARG A 174 10.12 -1.63 12.11
C ARG A 174 11.20 -0.92 12.90
N LYS A 175 11.75 0.17 12.33
CA LYS A 175 12.48 1.18 13.10
C LYS A 175 11.62 2.42 13.23
N LEU A 176 11.34 2.81 14.46
CA LEU A 176 10.49 3.94 14.80
C LEU A 176 11.33 5.03 15.45
N LYS A 177 11.12 6.27 15.01
CA LYS A 177 11.75 7.45 15.60
C LYS A 177 10.79 8.63 15.54
N SER A 178 10.78 9.48 16.54
CA SER A 178 9.98 10.71 16.50
C SER A 178 10.24 11.54 15.25
N ALA A 179 9.16 11.91 14.55
CA ALA A 179 9.22 12.82 13.41
C ALA A 179 9.00 14.28 13.83
N SER A 180 8.21 14.50 14.88
CA SER A 180 7.84 15.81 15.42
C SER A 180 8.63 16.17 16.68
N GLN A 181 8.71 17.48 16.96
CA GLN A 181 9.23 18.03 18.21
C GLN A 181 8.20 17.95 19.36
N THR A 182 6.91 17.83 19.04
CA THR A 182 5.82 17.76 20.03
C THR A 182 5.53 16.34 20.51
N PHE A 183 6.18 15.33 19.92
CA PHE A 183 5.96 13.92 20.23
C PHE A 183 7.30 13.17 20.33
N SER A 184 7.64 12.70 21.53
CA SER A 184 8.85 11.91 21.79
C SER A 184 8.52 10.41 21.94
N LEU A 185 9.36 9.58 21.33
CA LEU A 185 9.43 8.12 21.50
C LEU A 185 10.71 7.72 22.25
N ASP A 186 11.32 8.66 22.96
CA ASP A 186 12.52 8.40 23.74
C ASP A 186 12.21 7.46 24.91
N TYR A 187 13.11 6.51 25.15
CA TYR A 187 13.04 5.59 26.28
C TYR A 187 14.37 5.58 27.02
N VAL A 188 14.31 5.25 28.31
CA VAL A 188 15.49 5.10 29.16
C VAL A 188 16.24 3.85 28.72
N ASP A 189 17.53 4.00 28.47
CA ASP A 189 18.41 2.95 27.99
C ASP A 189 19.76 3.08 28.72
N ASP A 190 20.00 2.17 29.65
CA ASP A 190 21.20 2.16 30.51
C ASP A 190 22.48 1.87 29.72
N GLU A 191 22.37 1.31 28.52
CA GLU A 191 23.50 1.05 27.62
C GLU A 191 23.83 2.25 26.72
N SER A 192 22.94 3.26 26.64
CA SER A 192 23.16 4.48 25.88
C SER A 192 24.14 5.42 26.62
N PRO A 193 25.13 6.03 25.94
CA PRO A 193 26.02 7.01 26.55
C PRO A 193 25.32 8.20 27.24
N THR A 194 24.07 8.48 26.85
CA THR A 194 23.24 9.55 27.39
C THR A 194 22.14 9.04 28.33
N GLY A 195 22.05 7.73 28.60
CA GLY A 195 20.99 7.10 29.39
C GLY A 195 19.61 7.07 28.71
N VAL A 196 19.53 7.55 27.46
CA VAL A 196 18.29 7.71 26.69
C VAL A 196 18.53 7.27 25.25
N SER A 197 17.58 6.53 24.68
CA SER A 197 17.56 6.11 23.29
C SER A 197 16.30 6.60 22.59
N SER A 198 16.46 7.09 21.35
CA SER A 198 15.39 7.72 20.55
C SER A 198 14.94 6.87 19.36
N GLU A 199 15.43 5.63 19.26
CA GLU A 199 15.10 4.71 18.17
C GLU A 199 14.61 3.38 18.74
N ILE A 200 13.37 3.04 18.39
CA ILE A 200 12.76 1.77 18.76
C ILE A 200 12.91 0.82 17.57
N LYS A 201 13.51 -0.34 17.81
CA LYS A 201 13.59 -1.43 16.84
C LYS A 201 12.62 -2.52 17.26
N GLN A 202 11.64 -2.82 16.42
CA GLN A 202 10.62 -3.81 16.69
C GLN A 202 10.65 -4.87 15.59
N PHE A 203 10.69 -6.13 16.00
CA PHE A 203 10.43 -7.26 15.14
C PHE A 203 9.09 -7.88 15.56
N GLU A 204 8.21 -8.11 14.60
CA GLU A 204 6.92 -8.74 14.80
C GLU A 204 6.77 -9.90 13.82
N SER A 205 6.42 -11.07 14.33
CA SER A 205 6.06 -12.22 13.51
C SER A 205 4.62 -12.59 13.83
N SER A 206 3.76 -12.56 12.81
CA SER A 206 2.34 -12.85 12.95
C SER A 206 1.95 -14.01 12.04
N PHE A 207 1.17 -14.93 12.61
CA PHE A 207 0.57 -16.04 11.90
C PHE A 207 -0.95 -15.88 11.95
N SER A 208 -1.61 -15.98 10.81
CA SER A 208 -3.06 -15.87 10.71
C SER A 208 -3.66 -16.97 9.84
N VAL A 209 -4.89 -17.34 10.20
CA VAL A 209 -5.73 -18.28 9.45
C VAL A 209 -7.06 -17.60 9.20
N SER A 210 -7.43 -17.49 7.94
CA SER A 210 -8.67 -16.84 7.50
C SER A 210 -9.54 -17.86 6.77
N TYR A 211 -10.80 -17.99 7.20
CA TYR A 211 -11.78 -18.85 6.56
C TYR A 211 -12.89 -18.03 5.88
N TYR A 212 -13.13 -18.27 4.59
CA TYR A 212 -14.10 -17.52 3.77
C TYR A 212 -15.22 -18.42 3.23
N PRO A 213 -16.24 -18.77 4.04
CA PRO A 213 -17.28 -19.73 3.63
C PRO A 213 -18.02 -19.25 2.38
N GLY A 214 -18.17 -20.15 1.39
CA GLY A 214 -18.91 -19.89 0.16
C GLY A 214 -18.23 -18.96 -0.86
N ARG A 215 -17.00 -18.52 -0.61
CA ARG A 215 -16.26 -17.66 -1.55
C ARG A 215 -16.03 -18.36 -2.89
N LYS A 216 -16.27 -17.64 -3.99
CA LYS A 216 -15.95 -18.03 -5.37
C LYS A 216 -15.05 -16.98 -5.98
N MET A 217 -13.91 -17.40 -6.50
CA MET A 217 -12.91 -16.51 -7.10
C MET A 217 -13.04 -16.52 -8.63
N THR A 218 -13.03 -15.34 -9.24
CA THR A 218 -13.02 -15.13 -10.70
C THR A 218 -11.62 -14.69 -11.14
N GLY A 219 -10.63 -15.57 -11.01
CA GLY A 219 -9.23 -15.29 -11.37
C GLY A 219 -8.24 -15.86 -10.37
N TYR A 220 -6.98 -15.94 -10.77
CA TYR A 220 -5.89 -16.43 -9.91
C TYR A 220 -4.79 -15.40 -9.64
N GLY A 221 -4.92 -14.15 -10.12
CA GLY A 221 -3.92 -13.10 -9.94
C GLY A 221 -3.54 -12.79 -8.50
N VAL A 222 -2.43 -12.06 -8.34
CA VAL A 222 -1.84 -11.67 -7.04
C VAL A 222 -2.53 -10.50 -6.38
#